data_AF-A0AAD6VQ90-F1
#
_entry.id   AF-A0AAD6VQ90-F1
#
_cell.length_a   1.000
_cell.length_b   1.000
_cell.length_c   1.000
_cell.angle_alpha   90.00
_cell.angle_beta   90.00
_cell.angle_gamma   90.00
#
_symmetry.space_group_name_H-M   'P 1'
#
loop_
_entity.id
_entity.type
_entity.pdbx_description
1 polymer ?
#
loop_
_entity_poly.entity_id
_entity_poly.type
_entity_poly.pdbx_seq_one_letter_code
_entity_poly.pdbx_strand_id
1 'polypeptide(L)'
;MKILIVVEELVSVVLTPFVLRFSLPACGPAIIDFFREFTVHVDGRGYVCSFAGFNFERHGNVKLGAPTQIQDKRMISNEGKMEKSFLNFKVY
;
A
#
# COMPACT_ATOMS: atom_id res chain seq x y z
N MET A 1 -0.63 8.97 -28.93
CA MET A 1 -1.10 8.54 -27.59
C MET A 1 -1.26 7.02 -27.49
N LYS A 2 -2.05 6.34 -28.37
CA LYS A 2 -2.20 4.86 -28.32
C LYS A 2 -0.93 4.06 -28.65
N ILE A 3 -0.15 4.48 -29.66
CA ILE A 3 1.05 3.73 -30.10
C ILE A 3 2.14 3.73 -29.02
N LEU A 4 2.28 4.82 -28.26
CA LEU A 4 3.22 4.89 -27.14
C LEU A 4 2.86 3.89 -26.04
N ILE A 5 1.58 3.77 -25.69
CA ILE A 5 1.09 2.79 -24.72
C ILE A 5 1.41 1.37 -25.21
N VAL A 6 1.13 1.05 -26.48
CA VAL A 6 1.41 -0.28 -27.04
C VAL A 6 2.91 -0.62 -27.00
N VAL A 7 3.77 0.36 -27.27
CA VAL A 7 5.23 0.18 -27.15
C VAL A 7 5.66 0.00 -25.70
N GLU A 8 5.09 0.77 -24.76
CA GLU A 8 5.35 0.63 -23.33
C GLU A 8 4.94 -0.76 -22.80
N GLU A 9 3.79 -1.26 -23.22
CA GLU A 9 3.32 -2.62 -22.86
C GLU A 9 4.27 -3.70 -23.39
N LEU A 10 4.72 -3.59 -24.64
CA LEU A 10 5.69 -4.54 -25.21
C LEU A 10 7.04 -4.48 -24.47
N VAL A 11 7.51 -3.29 -24.15
CA VAL A 11 8.74 -3.09 -23.36
C VAL A 11 8.57 -3.64 -21.94
N SER A 12 7.41 -3.45 -21.31
CA SER A 12 7.08 -3.97 -19.98
C SER A 12 7.18 -5.49 -19.93
N VAL A 13 6.64 -6.19 -20.93
CA VAL A 13 6.75 -7.67 -21.03
C VAL A 13 8.21 -8.11 -21.05
N VAL A 14 9.08 -7.40 -21.79
CA VAL A 14 10.51 -7.71 -21.86
C VAL A 14 11.24 -7.35 -20.57
N LEU A 15 10.94 -6.22 -19.94
CA LEU A 15 11.62 -5.74 -18.73
C LEU A 15 11.19 -6.47 -17.45
N THR A 16 9.94 -6.94 -17.38
CA THR A 16 9.38 -7.64 -16.20
C THR A 16 10.26 -8.79 -15.70
N PRO A 17 10.75 -9.74 -16.53
CA PRO A 17 11.63 -10.81 -16.04
C PRO A 17 12.96 -10.29 -15.47
N PHE A 18 13.50 -9.18 -15.98
CA PHE A 18 14.72 -8.56 -15.43
C PHE A 18 14.45 -7.92 -14.07
N VAL A 19 13.34 -7.19 -13.93
CA VAL A 19 12.92 -6.60 -12.64
C VAL A 19 12.68 -7.70 -11.61
N LEU A 20 12.01 -8.79 -11.99
CA LEU A 20 11.77 -9.92 -11.10
C LEU A 20 13.06 -10.65 -10.71
N ARG A 21 14.03 -10.77 -11.63
CA ARG A 21 15.29 -11.47 -11.33
C ARG A 21 16.24 -10.65 -10.47
N PHE A 22 16.31 -9.34 -10.67
CA PHE A 22 17.31 -8.49 -10.01
C PHE A 22 16.74 -7.63 -8.88
N SER A 23 15.61 -6.96 -9.10
CA SER A 23 15.04 -6.02 -8.11
C SER A 23 14.24 -6.72 -7.03
N LEU A 24 13.44 -7.73 -7.38
CA LEU A 24 12.61 -8.44 -6.41
C LEU A 24 13.40 -9.10 -5.26
N PRO A 25 14.51 -9.85 -5.50
CA PRO A 25 15.26 -10.45 -4.39
C PRO A 25 15.91 -9.40 -3.47
N ALA A 26 16.29 -8.23 -4.01
CA ALA A 26 16.85 -7.14 -3.21
C ALA A 26 15.80 -6.51 -2.26
N CYS A 27 14.54 -6.42 -2.70
CA CYS A 27 13.44 -5.86 -1.90
C CYS A 27 12.64 -6.92 -1.12
N GLY A 28 12.91 -8.21 -1.31
CA GLY A 28 12.18 -9.33 -0.70
C GLY A 28 12.02 -9.25 0.82
N PRO A 29 13.09 -8.96 1.61
CA PRO A 29 12.99 -8.84 3.06
C PRO A 29 12.00 -7.75 3.50
N ALA A 30 12.03 -6.58 2.84
CA ALA A 30 11.12 -5.48 3.15
C ALA A 30 9.65 -5.82 2.86
N ILE A 31 9.39 -6.63 1.82
CA ILE A 31 8.04 -7.11 1.49
C ILE A 31 7.54 -8.09 2.57
N ILE A 32 8.39 -9.01 3.02
CA ILE A 32 8.03 -9.97 4.08
C ILE A 32 7.76 -9.23 5.39
N ASP A 33 8.61 -8.28 5.76
CA ASP A 33 8.40 -7.45 6.95
C ASP A 33 7.09 -6.65 6.86
N PHE A 34 6.76 -6.13 5.68
CA PHE A 34 5.48 -5.47 5.46
C PHE A 34 4.29 -6.41 5.73
N PHE A 35 4.27 -7.61 5.15
CA PHE A 35 3.16 -8.54 5.41
C PHE A 35 3.09 -8.97 6.88
N ARG A 36 4.24 -9.12 7.55
CA ARG A 36 4.27 -9.49 8.96
C ARG A 36 3.72 -8.40 9.87
N GLU A 37 4.04 -7.14 9.59
CA GLU A 37 3.67 -6.01 10.45
C GLU A 37 2.27 -5.43 10.15
N PHE A 38 1.86 -5.48 8.88
CA PHE A 38 0.62 -4.87 8.40
C PHE A 38 -0.53 -5.85 8.15
N THR A 39 -0.39 -7.13 8.52
CA THR A 39 -1.51 -8.09 8.47
C THR A 39 -2.20 -8.17 9.84
N VAL A 40 -3.51 -7.96 9.87
CA VAL A 40 -4.34 -8.06 11.08
C VAL A 40 -5.46 -9.07 10.87
N HIS A 41 -5.80 -9.81 11.93
CA HIS A 41 -6.95 -10.70 11.89
C HIS A 41 -8.21 -9.92 12.28
N VAL A 42 -9.26 -10.05 11.47
CA VAL A 42 -10.58 -9.46 11.74
C VAL A 42 -11.59 -10.60 11.85
N ASP A 43 -12.26 -10.68 13.01
CA ASP A 43 -13.27 -11.70 13.25
C ASP A 43 -14.35 -11.67 12.16
N GLY A 44 -14.63 -12.85 11.59
CA GLY A 44 -15.59 -13.01 10.48
C GLY A 44 -15.07 -12.61 9.09
N ARG A 45 -13.84 -12.09 8.96
CA ARG A 45 -13.20 -11.76 7.66
C ARG A 45 -11.86 -12.44 7.43
N GLY A 46 -11.15 -12.81 8.49
CA GLY A 46 -9.83 -13.44 8.41
C GLY A 46 -8.68 -12.44 8.40
N TYR A 47 -7.54 -12.82 7.85
CA TYR A 47 -6.35 -11.97 7.76
C TYR A 47 -6.50 -10.95 6.63
N VAL A 48 -6.46 -9.67 7.00
CA VAL A 48 -6.60 -8.54 6.10
C VAL A 48 -5.48 -7.53 6.30
N CYS A 49 -5.26 -6.69 5.30
CA CYS A 49 -4.31 -5.59 5.40
C CYS A 49 -4.81 -4.55 6.41
N SER A 50 -3.95 -4.11 7.32
CA SER A 50 -4.30 -3.17 8.39
C SER A 50 -4.74 -1.80 7.87
N PHE A 51 -4.29 -1.40 6.68
CA PHE A 51 -4.74 -0.17 6.03
C PHE A 51 -6.20 -0.27 5.52
N ALA A 52 -6.66 -1.47 5.16
CA ALA A 52 -8.04 -1.68 4.68
C ALA A 52 -9.07 -1.59 5.81
N GLY A 53 -8.65 -1.78 7.06
CA GLY A 53 -9.50 -1.61 8.24
C GLY A 53 -9.73 -0.15 8.67
N PHE A 54 -9.18 0.84 7.96
CA PHE A 54 -9.27 2.27 8.28
C PHE A 54 -8.86 2.62 9.73
N ASN A 55 -7.80 2.00 10.25
CA ASN A 55 -7.31 2.30 11.59
C ASN A 55 -6.53 3.62 11.62
N PHE A 56 -7.24 4.73 11.88
CA PHE A 56 -6.68 6.09 11.95
C PHE A 56 -5.76 6.33 13.15
N GLU A 57 -5.83 5.52 14.20
CA GLU A 57 -4.94 5.65 15.38
C GLU A 57 -3.54 5.11 15.08
N ARG A 58 -3.44 4.08 14.23
CA ARG A 58 -2.17 3.43 13.88
C ARG A 58 -1.59 3.88 12.54
N HIS A 59 -2.43 4.22 11.55
CA HIS A 59 -1.99 4.51 10.17
C HIS A 59 -2.43 5.88 9.63
N GLY A 60 -3.14 6.66 10.43
CA GLY A 60 -3.63 7.98 10.02
C GLY A 60 -2.52 8.99 9.78
N ASN A 61 -2.81 10.03 9.00
CA ASN A 61 -1.84 11.09 8.75
C ASN A 61 -2.08 12.28 9.69
N VAL A 62 -1.09 12.61 10.53
CA VAL A 62 -1.14 13.79 11.42
C VAL A 62 -1.43 15.10 10.66
N LYS A 63 -0.96 15.21 9.41
CA LYS A 63 -1.20 16.41 8.58
C LYS A 63 -2.67 16.58 8.19
N LEU A 64 -3.45 15.50 8.27
CA LEU A 64 -4.88 15.48 7.97
C LEU A 64 -5.73 15.38 9.25
N GLY A 65 -5.12 15.59 10.43
CA GLY A 65 -5.82 15.65 11.72
C GLY A 65 -6.08 14.29 12.38
N ALA A 66 -5.42 13.22 11.94
CA ALA A 66 -5.58 11.91 12.57
C ALA A 66 -4.92 11.86 13.97
N PRO A 67 -5.51 11.15 14.95
CA PRO A 67 -4.99 11.03 16.32
C PRO A 67 -3.82 10.04 16.45
N THR A 68 -2.90 10.01 15.47
CA THR A 68 -1.78 9.06 15.49
C THR A 68 -0.70 9.48 16.47
N GLN A 69 -0.39 8.61 17.43
CA GLN A 69 0.72 8.77 18.38
C GLN A 69 2.07 8.27 17.83
N ILE A 70 2.04 7.57 16.70
CA ILE A 70 3.18 6.86 16.11
C ILE A 70 3.85 7.75 15.07
N GLN A 71 5.12 8.13 15.32
CA GLN A 71 5.92 8.99 14.42
C GLN A 71 6.67 8.22 13.32
N ASP A 72 6.60 6.89 13.27
CA ASP A 72 7.31 6.13 12.24
C ASP A 72 6.62 6.30 10.89
N LYS A 73 7.32 6.96 9.96
CA LYS A 73 6.82 7.30 8.62
C LYS A 73 6.37 6.07 7.82
N ARG A 74 6.89 4.88 8.15
CA ARG A 74 6.54 3.61 7.50
C ARG A 74 5.13 3.13 7.83
N MET A 75 4.59 3.51 8.99
CA MET A 75 3.24 3.11 9.43
C MET A 75 2.15 4.07 8.94
N ILE A 76 2.51 5.26 8.47
CA ILE A 76 1.56 6.31 8.08
C ILE A 76 1.15 6.15 6.62
N SER A 77 -0.14 6.32 6.33
CA SER A 77 -0.64 6.36 4.95
C SER A 77 -0.10 7.58 4.20
N ASN A 78 0.60 7.32 3.10
CA ASN A 78 1.12 8.37 2.23
C ASN A 78 -0.02 9.09 1.49
N GLU A 79 0.13 10.41 1.30
CA GLU A 79 -0.76 11.26 0.49
C GLU A 79 -2.23 11.31 0.93
N GLY A 80 -2.52 10.88 2.16
CA GLY A 80 -3.88 10.82 2.69
C GLY A 80 -4.75 9.77 2.01
N LYS A 81 -4.15 8.70 1.47
CA LYS A 81 -4.87 7.67 0.71
C LYS A 81 -5.95 7.00 1.56
N MET A 82 -5.70 6.81 2.85
CA MET A 82 -6.65 6.17 3.76
C MET A 82 -7.86 7.08 4.05
N GLU A 83 -7.63 8.37 4.29
CA GLU A 83 -8.67 9.37 4.55
C GLU A 83 -9.56 9.60 3.33
N LYS A 84 -8.96 9.71 2.14
CA LYS A 84 -9.71 9.82 0.87
C LYS A 84 -10.54 8.57 0.59
N SER A 85 -9.97 7.39 0.83
CA SER A 85 -10.69 6.12 0.65
C SER A 85 -11.87 6.04 1.60
N PHE A 86 -11.68 6.39 2.89
CA PHE A 86 -12.76 6.41 3.88
C PHE A 86 -13.90 7.34 3.48
N LEU A 87 -13.60 8.56 3.02
CA LEU A 87 -14.60 9.50 2.53
C LEU A 87 -15.37 8.91 1.34
N ASN A 88 -14.67 8.33 0.37
CA ASN A 88 -15.31 7.70 -0.79
C ASN A 88 -16.24 6.55 -0.36
N PHE A 89 -15.79 5.66 0.54
CA PHE A 89 -16.61 4.55 1.03
C PHE A 89 -17.80 4.97 1.89
N LYS A 90 -17.77 6.17 2.49
CA LYS A 90 -18.89 6.70 3.29
C LYS A 90 -19.90 7.49 2.45
N VAL A 91 -19.47 8.01 1.30
CA VAL A 91 -20.32 8.79 0.39
C VAL A 91 -21.21 7.87 -0.46
N TYR A 92 -20.82 6.62 -0.67
CA TYR A 92 -21.66 5.55 -1.22
C TYR A 92 -22.36 4.77 -0.10
#